data_AF-A0A8S4S9A3-F1
#
_entry.id   AF-A0A8S4S9A3-F1
#
_cell.length_a   1.000
_cell.length_b   1.000
_cell.length_c   1.000
_cell.angle_alpha   90.00
_cell.angle_beta   90.00
_cell.angle_gamma   90.00
#
_symmetry.space_group_name_H-M   'P 1'
#
loop_
_entity.id
_entity.type
_entity.pdbx_description
1 polymer ?
#
loop_
_entity_poly.entity_id
_entity_poly.type
_entity_poly.pdbx_seq_one_letter_code
_entity_poly.pdbx_strand_id
1 'polypeptide(L)'
;MLQVINDETKTDGPLDDIQQEREIQKLINYIEARPFKFTVLGIIPMDATLPIILLNKNITEYSSEGAVVLSSIIVIFAPAVAAGSLMTEVNKIKICFYNKLLKTEDPQQERAIQKLINYIEARPFKFTVLGIIPMDATLPLIVLNINTQTLKNFHLQHTNIFQLWESKPRPLTQKAGSLQTVPIGRQDL
;
A
#
# COMPACT_ATOMS: atom_id res chain seq x y z
N MET A 1 -17.86 -17.29 -28.14
CA MET A 1 -17.04 -16.66 -29.21
C MET A 1 -15.57 -16.69 -28.82
N LEU A 2 -15.02 -17.89 -28.63
CA LEU A 2 -13.59 -18.19 -28.45
C LEU A 2 -13.37 -19.60 -29.02
N GLN A 3 -13.39 -19.67 -30.35
CA GLN A 3 -12.74 -20.73 -31.11
C GLN A 3 -11.43 -20.15 -31.64
N VAL A 4 -10.46 -21.02 -31.94
CA VAL A 4 -9.11 -20.71 -32.43
C VAL A 4 -8.23 -20.26 -31.26
N ILE A 5 -7.31 -21.06 -30.74
CA ILE A 5 -6.10 -21.55 -31.41
C ILE A 5 -5.80 -22.97 -30.90
N ASN A 6 -6.09 -23.95 -31.74
CA ASN A 6 -5.47 -25.26 -31.72
C ASN A 6 -4.82 -25.33 -33.10
N ASP A 7 -3.54 -25.02 -33.20
CA ASP A 7 -2.81 -25.23 -34.44
C ASP A 7 -1.49 -25.95 -34.16
N GLU A 8 -1.22 -26.85 -35.07
CA GLU A 8 -0.35 -27.99 -34.98
C GLU A 8 1.11 -27.56 -35.11
N THR A 9 1.98 -28.04 -34.23
CA THR A 9 3.39 -28.25 -34.57
C THR A 9 3.89 -29.53 -33.92
N LYS A 10 3.47 -30.65 -34.51
CA LYS A 10 4.09 -31.96 -34.30
C LYS A 10 5.25 -32.09 -35.30
N THR A 11 6.43 -31.63 -34.89
CA THR A 11 7.70 -31.96 -35.57
C THR A 11 8.45 -32.94 -34.68
N ASP A 12 8.19 -34.23 -34.90
CA ASP A 12 8.89 -35.34 -34.25
C ASP A 12 10.34 -35.40 -34.80
N GLY A 13 11.25 -34.71 -34.14
CA GLY A 13 12.68 -34.79 -34.41
C GLY A 13 13.47 -34.64 -33.10
N PRO A 14 14.40 -35.55 -32.75
CA PRO A 14 15.19 -35.50 -31.51
C PRO A 14 16.21 -34.32 -31.47
N LEU A 15 16.10 -33.38 -32.39
CA LEU A 15 16.91 -32.17 -32.47
C LEU A 15 16.28 -30.99 -31.70
N ASP A 16 15.00 -31.11 -31.33
CA ASP A 16 14.27 -30.05 -30.61
C ASP A 16 14.64 -30.00 -29.13
N ASP A 17 14.92 -31.15 -28.50
CA ASP A 17 15.26 -31.21 -27.07
C ASP A 17 16.54 -30.42 -26.74
N ILE A 18 17.58 -30.50 -27.59
CA ILE A 18 18.84 -29.78 -27.40
C ILE A 18 18.64 -28.26 -27.61
N GLN A 19 17.77 -27.89 -28.55
CA GLN A 19 17.47 -26.49 -28.83
C GLN A 19 16.63 -25.89 -27.71
N GLN A 20 15.66 -26.64 -27.20
CA GLN A 20 14.83 -26.28 -26.05
C GLN A 20 15.67 -26.12 -24.78
N GLU A 21 16.63 -27.03 -24.52
CA GLU A 21 17.57 -26.89 -23.42
C GLU A 21 18.39 -25.60 -23.54
N ARG A 22 18.86 -25.27 -24.74
CA ARG A 22 19.66 -24.08 -24.99
C ARG A 22 18.87 -22.79 -24.75
N GLU A 23 17.59 -22.75 -25.14
CA GLU A 23 16.71 -21.60 -24.89
C GLU A 23 16.33 -21.48 -23.40
N ILE A 24 16.10 -22.59 -22.70
CA ILE A 24 15.90 -22.61 -21.24
C ILE A 24 17.15 -22.04 -20.54
N GLN A 25 18.34 -22.46 -20.94
CA GLN A 25 19.59 -21.97 -20.35
C GLN A 25 19.83 -20.48 -20.59
N LYS A 26 19.48 -19.97 -21.78
CA LYS A 26 19.50 -18.53 -22.05
C LYS A 26 18.53 -17.78 -21.16
N LEU A 27 17.33 -18.32 -20.94
CA LEU A 27 16.32 -17.70 -20.08
C LEU A 27 16.80 -17.64 -18.62
N ILE A 28 17.39 -18.74 -18.12
CA ILE A 28 17.97 -18.81 -16.78
C ILE A 28 19.08 -17.77 -16.63
N ASN A 29 20.05 -17.73 -17.56
CA ASN A 29 21.14 -16.75 -17.52
C ASN A 29 20.61 -15.30 -17.61
N TYR A 30 19.59 -15.06 -18.42
CA TYR A 30 18.95 -13.73 -18.53
C TYR A 30 18.27 -13.31 -17.21
N ILE A 31 17.57 -14.25 -16.56
CA ILE A 31 16.92 -14.06 -15.25
C ILE A 31 17.96 -13.87 -14.14
N GLU A 32 19.10 -14.58 -14.20
CA GLU A 32 20.15 -14.51 -13.19
C GLU A 32 20.98 -13.21 -13.31
N ALA A 33 21.28 -12.79 -14.54
CA ALA A 33 22.02 -11.57 -14.84
C ALA A 33 21.25 -10.28 -14.51
N ARG A 34 19.92 -10.34 -14.46
CA ARG A 34 19.09 -9.21 -14.01
C ARG A 34 18.57 -9.48 -12.59
N PRO A 35 19.21 -8.93 -11.54
CA PRO A 35 18.50 -8.79 -10.27
C PRO A 35 17.26 -7.95 -10.57
N PHE A 36 16.07 -8.52 -10.45
CA PHE A 36 14.79 -7.81 -10.55
C PHE A 36 14.68 -6.83 -9.37
N LYS A 37 15.46 -5.76 -9.43
CA LYS A 37 15.26 -4.58 -8.62
C LYS A 37 14.08 -3.86 -9.26
N PHE A 38 12.87 -4.26 -8.86
CA PHE A 38 11.72 -3.37 -9.00
C PHE A 38 11.91 -2.21 -8.01
N THR A 39 12.85 -1.33 -8.32
CA THR A 39 12.92 -0.03 -7.71
C THR A 39 11.77 0.76 -8.31
N VAL A 40 10.61 0.71 -7.66
CA VAL A 40 9.44 1.53 -8.03
C VAL A 40 9.81 3.03 -8.04
N LEU A 41 10.91 3.41 -7.38
CA LEU A 41 11.49 4.75 -7.40
C LEU A 41 12.35 5.13 -8.63
N GLY A 42 12.56 4.25 -9.62
CA GLY A 42 13.47 4.54 -10.74
C GLY A 42 12.82 5.14 -12.00
N ILE A 43 11.50 5.00 -12.20
CA ILE A 43 10.84 5.37 -13.47
C ILE A 43 9.72 6.40 -13.28
N ILE A 44 9.42 6.82 -12.05
CA ILE A 44 8.60 8.00 -11.84
C ILE A 44 9.54 9.07 -11.27
N PRO A 45 10.10 9.97 -12.10
CA PRO A 45 10.73 11.18 -11.58
C PRO A 45 9.76 11.81 -10.59
N MET A 46 10.31 12.21 -9.45
CA MET A 46 9.63 12.55 -8.21
C MET A 46 8.84 13.86 -8.28
N ASP A 47 8.14 14.12 -9.39
CA ASP A 47 6.92 14.91 -9.39
C ASP A 47 5.77 13.97 -9.03
N ALA A 48 5.77 13.43 -7.81
CA ALA A 48 4.61 12.73 -7.26
C ALA A 48 3.36 13.65 -7.20
N THR A 49 3.56 14.96 -7.36
CA THR A 49 2.56 15.96 -7.67
C THR A 49 1.84 15.70 -9.00
N LEU A 50 2.49 15.23 -10.07
CA LEU A 50 1.86 15.13 -11.39
C LEU A 50 0.71 14.11 -11.50
N PRO A 51 0.81 12.85 -11.03
CA PRO A 51 -0.33 11.93 -11.08
C PRO A 51 -1.43 12.34 -10.09
N ILE A 52 -1.08 12.96 -8.95
CA ILE A 52 -2.05 13.54 -8.02
C ILE A 52 -2.78 14.71 -8.69
N ILE A 53 -2.07 15.62 -9.37
CA ILE A 53 -2.62 16.79 -10.06
C ILE A 53 -3.42 16.39 -11.32
N LEU A 54 -3.00 15.35 -12.05
CA LEU A 54 -3.69 14.85 -13.24
C LEU A 54 -4.96 14.06 -12.91
N LEU A 55 -4.98 13.26 -11.83
CA LEU A 55 -6.24 12.70 -11.32
C LEU A 55 -7.16 13.81 -10.80
N ASN A 56 -6.61 14.81 -10.12
CA ASN A 56 -7.41 15.90 -9.53
C ASN A 56 -8.07 16.79 -10.61
N LYS A 57 -7.43 16.98 -11.77
CA LYS A 57 -8.01 17.76 -12.88
C LYS A 57 -9.24 17.11 -13.54
N ASN A 58 -9.37 15.79 -13.51
CA ASN A 58 -10.54 15.10 -14.09
C ASN A 58 -11.64 14.81 -13.05
N ILE A 59 -11.33 14.86 -11.75
CA ILE A 59 -12.32 14.63 -10.67
C ILE A 59 -12.97 15.95 -10.22
N THR A 60 -12.37 17.09 -10.50
CA THR A 60 -12.84 18.41 -10.05
C THR A 60 -14.14 18.88 -10.72
N GLU A 61 -14.60 18.24 -11.79
CA GLU A 61 -15.86 18.61 -12.43
C GLU A 61 -17.09 17.96 -11.78
N TYR A 62 -16.89 16.93 -10.96
CA TYR A 62 -17.94 16.29 -10.17
C TYR A 62 -17.32 15.76 -8.88
N SER A 63 -17.51 16.41 -7.74
CA SER A 63 -17.92 15.73 -6.50
C SER A 63 -17.69 16.56 -5.23
N SER A 64 -18.62 16.35 -4.30
CA SER A 64 -18.50 16.53 -2.86
C SER A 64 -17.08 16.31 -2.33
N GLU A 65 -16.66 17.15 -1.38
CA GLU A 65 -15.36 17.12 -0.72
C GLU A 65 -14.92 15.71 -0.26
N GLY A 66 -15.87 14.82 0.04
CA GLY A 66 -15.61 13.43 0.42
C GLY A 66 -14.96 12.55 -0.65
N ALA A 67 -15.23 12.77 -1.94
CA ALA A 67 -14.68 11.90 -3.01
C ALA A 67 -13.19 12.15 -3.28
N VAL A 68 -12.71 13.38 -3.07
CA VAL A 68 -11.29 13.72 -3.22
C VAL A 68 -10.46 13.01 -2.15
N VAL A 69 -10.98 12.92 -0.92
CA VAL A 69 -10.31 12.20 0.17
C VAL A 69 -10.26 10.70 -0.12
N LEU A 70 -11.38 10.11 -0.56
CA LEU A 70 -11.44 8.68 -0.85
C LEU A 70 -10.52 8.27 -2.01
N SER A 71 -10.48 9.05 -3.09
CA SER A 71 -9.61 8.78 -4.24
C SER A 71 -8.12 8.87 -3.88
N SER A 72 -7.75 9.87 -3.07
CA SER A 72 -6.36 10.01 -2.58
C SER A 72 -5.91 8.80 -1.77
N ILE A 73 -6.78 8.29 -0.88
CA ILE A 73 -6.53 7.10 -0.09
C ILE A 73 -6.31 5.88 -0.99
N ILE A 74 -7.17 5.69 -2.01
CA ILE A 74 -7.04 4.57 -2.96
C ILE A 74 -5.71 4.62 -3.70
N VAL A 75 -5.30 5.80 -4.18
CA VAL A 75 -4.03 5.98 -4.91
C VAL A 75 -2.82 5.66 -4.02
N ILE A 76 -2.85 6.06 -2.75
CA ILE A 76 -1.77 5.78 -1.78
C ILE A 76 -1.66 4.26 -1.50
N PHE A 77 -2.79 3.56 -1.44
CA PHE A 77 -2.81 2.12 -1.13
C PHE A 77 -2.73 1.20 -2.36
N ALA A 78 -2.98 1.70 -3.57
CA ALA A 78 -2.95 0.91 -4.78
C ALA A 78 -1.64 0.12 -4.98
N PRO A 79 -0.44 0.68 -4.72
CA PRO A 79 0.81 -0.09 -4.83
C PRO A 79 0.91 -1.24 -3.82
N ALA A 80 0.39 -1.06 -2.59
CA ALA A 80 0.39 -2.11 -1.58
C ALA A 80 -0.56 -3.26 -1.95
N VAL A 81 -1.74 -2.93 -2.48
CA VAL A 81 -2.71 -3.92 -2.98
C VAL A 81 -2.13 -4.68 -4.17
N ALA A 82 -1.53 -3.98 -5.13
CA ALA A 82 -0.88 -4.59 -6.28
C ALA A 82 0.28 -5.51 -5.87
N ALA A 83 1.12 -5.09 -4.92
CA ALA A 83 2.20 -5.91 -4.38
C ALA A 83 1.66 -7.19 -3.70
N GLY A 84 0.59 -7.07 -2.91
CA GLY A 84 -0.09 -8.20 -2.29
C GLY A 84 -0.66 -9.18 -3.32
N SER A 85 -1.35 -8.68 -4.35
CA SER A 85 -1.88 -9.50 -5.44
C SER A 85 -0.77 -10.22 -6.20
N LEU A 86 0.33 -9.54 -6.51
CA LEU A 86 1.47 -10.14 -7.19
C LEU A 86 2.11 -11.27 -6.37
N MET A 87 2.20 -11.11 -5.04
CA MET A 87 2.69 -12.16 -4.14
C MET A 87 1.78 -13.40 -4.15
N THR A 88 0.45 -13.22 -4.25
CA THR A 88 -0.48 -14.35 -4.37
C THR A 88 -0.30 -15.13 -5.68
N GLU A 89 -0.06 -14.43 -6.79
CA GLU A 89 0.22 -15.08 -8.08
C GLU A 89 1.55 -15.83 -8.07
N VAL A 90 2.59 -15.26 -7.46
CA VAL A 90 3.87 -15.97 -7.27
C VAL A 90 3.67 -17.26 -6.48
N ASN A 91 2.88 -17.23 -5.41
CA ASN A 91 2.60 -18.43 -4.62
C ASN A 91 1.83 -19.50 -5.42
N LYS A 92 0.86 -19.09 -6.26
CA LYS A 92 0.18 -20.03 -7.17
C LYS A 92 1.16 -20.67 -8.16
N ILE A 93 2.08 -19.89 -8.70
CA ILE A 93 3.14 -20.39 -9.59
C ILE A 93 4.03 -21.41 -8.87
N LYS A 94 4.43 -21.15 -7.61
CA LYS A 94 5.18 -22.13 -6.80
C LYS A 94 4.41 -23.44 -6.64
N ILE A 95 3.13 -23.37 -6.26
CA ILE A 95 2.28 -24.55 -6.08
C ILE A 95 2.17 -25.33 -7.40
N CYS A 96 2.05 -24.64 -8.53
CA CYS A 96 2.05 -25.27 -9.85
C CYS A 96 3.35 -26.04 -10.12
N PHE A 97 4.51 -25.45 -9.80
CA PHE A 97 5.81 -26.13 -9.94
C PHE A 97 5.95 -27.35 -9.05
N TYR A 98 5.52 -27.29 -7.78
CA TYR A 98 5.51 -28.47 -6.91
C TYR A 98 4.59 -29.57 -7.44
N ASN A 99 3.40 -29.21 -7.92
CA ASN A 99 2.48 -30.18 -8.53
C ASN A 99 3.07 -30.81 -9.80
N LYS A 100 3.86 -30.05 -10.56
CA LYS A 100 4.56 -30.57 -11.74
C LYS A 100 5.71 -31.50 -11.33
N LEU A 101 6.48 -31.12 -10.31
CA LEU A 101 7.57 -31.94 -9.74
C LEU A 101 7.08 -33.32 -9.31
N LEU A 102 5.91 -33.41 -8.68
CA LEU A 102 5.31 -34.68 -8.25
C LEU A 102 4.86 -35.59 -9.39
N LYS A 103 4.65 -35.05 -10.59
CA LYS A 103 4.18 -35.80 -11.77
C LYS A 103 5.28 -36.14 -12.76
N THR A 104 6.47 -35.56 -12.60
CA THR A 104 7.59 -35.74 -13.51
C THR A 104 8.34 -37.01 -13.13
N GLU A 105 8.42 -37.97 -14.06
CA GLU A 105 9.22 -39.20 -13.90
C GLU A 105 10.66 -39.02 -14.39
N ASP A 106 10.91 -38.01 -15.23
CA ASP A 106 12.24 -37.74 -15.78
C ASP A 106 13.15 -37.03 -14.77
N PRO A 107 14.26 -37.67 -14.35
CA PRO A 107 15.18 -37.10 -13.36
C PRO A 107 15.89 -35.81 -13.84
N GLN A 108 16.00 -35.57 -15.14
CA GLN A 108 16.58 -34.31 -15.65
C GLN A 108 15.62 -33.14 -15.44
N GLN A 109 14.35 -33.31 -15.84
CA GLN A 109 13.30 -32.31 -15.62
C GLN A 109 13.07 -32.04 -14.14
N GLU A 110 13.10 -33.07 -13.30
CA GLU A 110 12.99 -32.94 -11.84
C GLU A 110 14.07 -31.98 -11.29
N ARG A 111 15.33 -32.18 -11.68
CA ARG A 111 16.45 -31.30 -11.26
C ARG A 111 16.28 -29.87 -11.75
N ALA A 112 15.76 -29.66 -12.96
CA ALA A 112 15.53 -28.32 -13.49
C ALA A 112 14.42 -27.59 -12.72
N ILE A 113 13.31 -28.27 -12.42
CA ILE A 113 12.20 -27.72 -11.62
C ILE A 113 12.68 -27.42 -10.20
N GLN A 114 13.44 -28.34 -9.57
CA GLN A 114 13.98 -28.14 -8.23
C GLN A 114 14.92 -26.92 -8.16
N LYS A 115 15.78 -26.72 -9.17
CA LYS A 115 16.62 -25.53 -9.25
C LYS A 115 15.79 -24.25 -9.33
N LEU A 116 14.70 -24.25 -10.11
CA LEU A 116 13.82 -23.09 -10.23
C LEU A 116 13.09 -22.78 -8.92
N ILE A 117 12.59 -23.82 -8.23
CA ILE A 117 11.97 -23.67 -6.91
C ILE A 117 12.98 -23.07 -5.92
N ASN A 118 14.17 -23.66 -5.82
CA ASN A 118 15.23 -23.16 -4.94
C ASN A 118 15.62 -21.71 -5.28
N TYR A 119 15.65 -21.35 -6.57
CA TYR A 119 15.91 -19.97 -7.01
C TYR A 119 14.83 -19.00 -6.54
N ILE A 120 13.54 -19.36 -6.70
CA ILE A 120 12.41 -18.55 -6.25
C ILE A 120 12.38 -18.43 -4.72
N GLU A 121 12.75 -19.49 -4.00
CA GLU A 121 12.85 -19.49 -2.53
C GLU A 121 14.02 -18.66 -2.01
N ALA A 122 15.18 -18.73 -2.67
CA ALA A 122 16.35 -17.93 -2.32
C ALA A 122 16.13 -16.42 -2.54
N ARG A 123 15.21 -16.05 -3.45
CA ARG A 123 14.88 -14.67 -3.80
C ARG A 123 13.39 -14.38 -3.60
N PRO A 124 12.90 -14.32 -2.34
CA PRO A 124 11.53 -13.89 -2.09
C PRO A 124 11.34 -12.47 -2.64
N PHE A 125 10.24 -12.24 -3.35
CA PHE A 125 9.88 -10.92 -3.86
C PHE A 125 9.61 -10.00 -2.67
N LYS A 126 10.62 -9.22 -2.27
CA LYS A 126 10.50 -8.20 -1.24
C LYS A 126 10.22 -6.87 -1.91
N PHE A 127 8.94 -6.51 -1.97
CA PHE A 127 8.55 -5.16 -2.35
C PHE A 127 8.94 -4.23 -1.20
N THR A 128 9.85 -3.29 -1.46
CA THR A 128 10.25 -2.29 -0.46
C THR A 128 10.01 -0.90 -1.05
N VAL A 129 9.25 -0.08 -0.34
CA VAL A 129 9.15 1.36 -0.65
C VAL A 129 10.35 2.03 -0.01
N LEU A 130 11.03 2.86 -0.80
CA LEU A 130 12.23 3.62 -0.38
C LEU A 130 13.36 2.72 0.16
N GLY A 131 13.34 1.42 -0.16
CA GLY A 131 14.33 0.45 0.33
C GLY A 131 14.26 0.13 1.83
N ILE A 132 13.33 0.74 2.57
CA ILE A 132 13.25 0.64 4.04
C ILE A 132 11.96 -0.05 4.49
N ILE A 133 10.83 0.28 3.85
CA ILE A 133 9.52 -0.17 4.33
C ILE A 133 9.06 -1.35 3.45
N PRO A 134 8.96 -2.57 3.99
CA PRO A 134 8.36 -3.67 3.25
C PRO A 134 6.89 -3.32 2.95
N MET A 135 6.52 -3.33 1.67
CA MET A 135 5.12 -3.29 1.26
C MET A 135 4.53 -4.66 1.49
N ASP A 136 3.95 -4.81 2.66
CA ASP A 136 3.11 -5.96 2.96
C ASP A 136 1.64 -5.57 2.79
N ALA A 137 0.79 -6.55 2.47
CA ALA A 137 -0.66 -6.39 2.38
C ALA A 137 -1.27 -5.99 3.74
N THR A 138 -0.51 -6.13 4.83
CA THR A 138 -0.86 -5.69 6.18
C THR A 138 -0.72 -4.18 6.40
N LEU A 139 -0.01 -3.46 5.51
CA LEU A 139 0.30 -2.03 5.67
C LEU A 139 -0.98 -1.14 5.74
N PRO A 140 -2.00 -1.32 4.88
CA PRO A 140 -3.26 -0.58 5.02
C PRO A 140 -3.94 -0.83 6.36
N LEU A 141 -3.88 -2.07 6.86
CA LEU A 141 -4.47 -2.44 8.15
C LEU A 141 -3.75 -1.76 9.31
N ILE A 142 -2.41 -1.69 9.25
CA ILE A 142 -1.59 -0.98 10.25
C ILE A 142 -1.94 0.51 10.26
N VAL A 143 -2.04 1.14 9.08
CA VAL A 143 -2.41 2.56 8.97
C VAL A 143 -3.81 2.82 9.53
N LEU A 144 -4.78 1.97 9.20
CA LEU A 144 -6.13 2.05 9.78
C LEU A 144 -6.10 1.88 11.30
N ASN A 145 -5.33 0.93 11.83
CA ASN A 145 -5.21 0.71 13.26
C ASN A 145 -4.64 1.95 13.97
N ILE A 146 -3.56 2.54 13.44
CA ILE A 146 -2.96 3.77 13.97
C ILE A 146 -3.97 4.93 13.94
N ASN A 147 -4.72 5.09 12.85
CA ASN A 147 -5.74 6.12 12.73
C ASN A 147 -6.88 5.93 13.75
N THR A 148 -7.33 4.69 13.98
CA THR A 148 -8.36 4.44 15.00
C THR A 148 -7.87 4.68 16.42
N GLN A 149 -6.61 4.33 16.73
CA GLN A 149 -6.03 4.56 18.04
C GLN A 149 -5.81 6.05 18.32
N THR A 150 -5.28 6.79 17.35
CA THR A 150 -5.10 8.24 17.46
C THR A 150 -6.43 8.96 17.63
N LEU A 151 -7.46 8.57 16.87
CA LEU A 151 -8.80 9.14 17.01
C LEU A 151 -9.41 8.86 18.40
N LYS A 152 -9.29 7.62 18.91
CA LYS A 152 -9.75 7.26 20.26
C LYS A 152 -9.03 8.07 21.34
N ASN A 153 -7.71 8.17 21.25
CA ASN A 153 -6.91 8.92 22.21
C ASN A 153 -7.25 10.41 22.18
N PHE A 154 -7.45 10.98 20.99
CA PHE A 154 -7.87 12.36 20.82
C PHE A 154 -9.24 12.61 21.44
N HIS A 155 -10.21 11.73 21.19
CA HIS A 155 -11.55 11.84 21.76
C HIS A 155 -11.52 11.76 23.30
N LEU A 156 -10.75 10.84 23.87
CA LEU A 156 -10.56 10.73 25.33
C LEU A 156 -9.96 11.99 25.95
N GLN A 157 -8.93 12.57 25.32
CA GLN A 157 -8.32 13.82 25.82
C GLN A 157 -9.32 14.98 25.78
N HIS A 158 -10.10 15.09 24.71
CA HIS A 158 -11.07 16.17 24.55
C HIS A 158 -12.22 16.07 25.57
N THR A 159 -12.72 14.85 25.82
CA THR A 159 -13.74 14.59 26.84
C THR A 159 -13.25 14.93 28.24
N ASN A 160 -12.00 14.57 28.57
CA ASN A 160 -11.42 14.89 29.89
C ASN A 160 -11.23 16.41 30.09
N ILE A 161 -10.76 17.14 29.08
CA ILE A 161 -10.61 18.60 29.15
C ILE A 161 -11.97 19.29 29.28
N PHE A 162 -12.97 18.80 28.55
CA PHE A 162 -14.32 19.35 28.61
C PHE A 162 -14.94 19.20 30.01
N GLN A 163 -14.81 18.03 30.64
CA GLN A 163 -15.26 17.78 32.03
C GLN A 163 -14.49 18.66 33.04
N LEU A 164 -13.19 18.87 32.84
CA LEU A 164 -12.40 19.77 33.68
C LEU A 164 -12.85 21.23 33.53
N TRP A 165 -13.28 21.64 32.34
CA TRP A 165 -13.81 22.98 32.10
C TRP A 165 -15.20 23.17 32.73
N GLU A 166 -16.11 22.20 32.61
CA GLU A 166 -17.44 22.26 33.24
C GLU A 166 -17.38 22.26 34.77
N SER A 167 -16.37 21.60 35.37
CA SER A 167 -16.21 21.53 36.83
C SER A 167 -15.61 22.80 37.44
N LYS A 168 -15.03 23.73 36.66
CA LYS A 168 -14.55 24.99 37.21
C LYS A 168 -15.74 25.90 37.57
N PRO A 169 -15.89 26.33 38.83
CA PRO A 169 -16.95 27.23 39.23
C PRO A 169 -16.84 28.51 38.41
N ARG A 170 -17.90 28.88 37.70
CA ARG A 170 -17.96 30.16 36.99
C ARG A 170 -17.69 31.26 38.01
N PRO A 171 -16.79 32.21 37.73
CA PRO A 171 -16.58 33.34 38.62
C PRO A 171 -17.94 33.98 38.79
N LEU A 172 -18.47 33.90 40.02
CA LEU A 172 -19.70 34.59 40.37
C LEU A 172 -19.43 36.05 40.03
N THR A 173 -20.10 36.56 39.01
CA THR A 173 -20.08 37.96 38.64
C THR A 173 -20.35 38.72 39.92
N GLN A 174 -19.28 39.29 40.49
CA GLN A 174 -19.36 40.14 41.66
C GLN A 174 -20.37 41.20 41.30
N LYS A 175 -21.55 41.09 41.91
CA LYS A 175 -22.67 42.01 41.73
C LYS A 175 -22.08 43.38 41.98
N ALA A 176 -21.96 44.17 40.91
CA ALA A 176 -21.38 45.51 40.95
C ALA A 176 -22.01 46.24 42.14
N GLY A 177 -21.17 46.56 43.12
CA GLY A 177 -21.57 47.27 44.32
C GLY A 177 -22.35 48.50 43.89
N SER A 178 -23.52 48.65 44.49
CA SER A 178 -24.30 49.88 44.49
C SER A 178 -23.38 51.09 44.63
N LEU A 179 -23.39 51.95 43.61
CA LEU A 179 -22.81 53.29 43.65
C LEU A 179 -23.29 54.00 44.92
N GLN A 180 -22.42 54.10 45.93
CA GLN A 180 -22.63 54.97 47.07
C GLN A 180 -22.46 56.40 46.55
N THR A 181 -23.58 57.11 46.40
CA THR A 181 -23.60 58.54 46.05
C THR A 181 -22.98 59.32 47.20
N VAL A 182 -21.81 59.91 46.97
CA VAL A 182 -21.15 60.84 47.88
C VAL A 182 -21.93 62.17 47.87
N PRO A 183 -22.43 62.67 49.01
CA PRO A 183 -23.11 63.96 49.05
C PRO A 183 -22.09 65.09 48.88
N ILE A 184 -22.33 65.95 47.88
CA ILE A 184 -21.56 67.17 47.63
C ILE A 184 -21.97 68.21 48.69
N GLY A 185 -21.05 68.50 49.61
CA GLY A 185 -21.19 69.58 50.58
C GLY A 185 -21.23 70.94 49.88
N ARG A 186 -22.29 71.70 50.15
CA ARG A 186 -22.50 73.08 49.72
C ARG A 186 -21.66 73.99 50.63
N GLN A 187 -20.72 74.74 50.06
CA GLN A 187 -20.06 75.85 50.77
C GLN A 187 -20.85 77.11 50.45
N ASP A 188 -21.51 77.64 51.49
CA ASP A 188 -22.11 78.97 51.47
C ASP A 188 -21.00 80.01 51.61
N LEU A 189 -21.09 81.06 50.80
CA LEU A 189 -20.27 82.28 50.81
C LEU A 189 -21.22 83.47 50.78
#